data_AF-B3RZT3-F1
#
_entry.id   AF-B3RZT3-F1
#
_cell.length_a   1.000
_cell.length_b   1.000
_cell.length_c   1.000
_cell.angle_alpha   90.00
_cell.angle_beta   90.00
_cell.angle_gamma   90.00
#
_symmetry.space_group_name_H-M   'P 1'
#
loop_
_entity.id
_entity.type
_entity.pdbx_description
1 polymer ?
#
loop_
_entity_poly.entity_id
_entity_poly.type
_entity_poly.pdbx_seq_one_letter_code
_entity_poly.pdbx_strand_id
1 'polypeptide(L)'
;FTNNKSLYQVSDALLFHGADGSMNSPDVIPIEKRPARQLWAFQTMENPYVTRGPSILVDIKSFLDNLFNIMITYTRQADLRRCYGRVVQNYTDLQVNHDYFKGKTKMIAWVGSGCYKGRLDFLHNLARLVPIDLYGKCGNLTCSKSGACWLKLSRKYKFYLSLENFICRDYVTEKLYFNAYQHNMIPIVVGGANYSDPTVAPPGSYINVQDFTTMQQLADHIKRVGSNATLYNSYFKWKASYRTDLKSCDHSSSLCNLCRKL
;
A
#
# COMPACT_ATOMS: atom_id res chain seq x y z
N PHE A 1 14.19 18.27 -8.60
CA PHE A 1 13.07 18.93 -7.91
C PHE A 1 13.62 19.74 -6.74
N THR A 2 12.95 20.80 -6.34
CA THR A 2 13.38 21.71 -5.26
C THR A 2 12.15 22.17 -4.48
N ASN A 3 12.33 22.51 -3.22
CA ASN A 3 11.32 23.19 -2.40
C ASN A 3 11.58 24.71 -2.32
N ASN A 4 12.57 25.22 -3.07
CA ASN A 4 12.88 26.63 -3.10
C ASN A 4 11.79 27.40 -3.86
N LYS A 5 10.94 28.12 -3.10
CA LYS A 5 9.84 28.92 -3.64
C LYS A 5 10.29 30.09 -4.52
N SER A 6 11.53 30.58 -4.38
CA SER A 6 12.04 31.67 -5.23
C SER A 6 12.16 31.29 -6.70
N LEU A 7 12.12 29.99 -7.02
CA LEU A 7 12.17 29.47 -8.38
C LEU A 7 10.78 29.36 -9.04
N TYR A 8 9.71 29.81 -8.37
CA TYR A 8 8.35 29.73 -8.88
C TYR A 8 8.22 30.24 -10.33
N GLN A 9 8.72 31.44 -10.63
CA GLN A 9 8.55 32.07 -11.95
C GLN A 9 9.30 31.35 -13.09
N VAL A 10 10.33 30.56 -12.75
CA VAL A 10 11.19 29.86 -13.73
C VAL A 10 10.97 28.35 -13.74
N SER A 11 10.05 27.83 -12.92
CA SER A 11 9.76 26.40 -12.85
C SER A 11 8.70 26.01 -13.89
N ASP A 12 8.96 24.95 -14.64
CA ASP A 12 8.01 24.40 -15.62
C ASP A 12 6.80 23.73 -14.95
N ALA A 13 6.96 23.24 -13.71
CA ALA A 13 5.88 22.60 -12.96
C ALA A 13 5.95 22.86 -11.46
N LEU A 14 4.78 22.94 -10.82
CA LEU A 14 4.58 22.94 -9.38
C LEU A 14 3.88 21.67 -8.93
N LEU A 15 4.35 21.10 -7.81
CA LEU A 15 3.81 19.87 -7.23
C LEU A 15 3.19 20.16 -5.88
N PHE A 16 1.90 19.86 -5.74
CA PHE A 16 1.13 20.05 -4.53
C PHE A 16 0.91 18.69 -3.87
N HIS A 17 1.47 18.48 -2.69
CA HIS A 17 1.27 17.24 -1.96
C HIS A 17 -0.09 17.27 -1.24
N GLY A 18 -1.07 16.55 -1.79
CA GLY A 18 -2.47 16.61 -1.38
C GLY A 18 -2.74 16.16 0.06
N ALA A 19 -1.79 15.50 0.72
CA ALA A 19 -1.90 15.09 2.12
C ALA A 19 -1.17 16.04 3.09
N ASP A 20 -0.56 17.12 2.60
CA ASP A 20 0.09 18.13 3.44
C ASP A 20 -0.93 19.10 4.02
N GLY A 21 -0.83 19.37 5.33
CA GLY A 21 -1.78 20.24 6.02
C GLY A 21 -1.90 21.67 5.46
N SER A 22 -0.88 22.14 4.74
CA SER A 22 -0.94 23.42 4.02
C SER A 22 -2.05 23.45 2.98
N MET A 23 -2.47 22.31 2.43
CA MET A 23 -3.56 22.20 1.44
C MET A 23 -4.93 22.62 2.00
N ASN A 24 -5.07 22.79 3.32
CA ASN A 24 -6.26 23.36 3.95
C ASN A 24 -6.31 24.90 3.95
N SER A 25 -5.21 25.56 3.60
CA SER A 25 -5.13 27.02 3.53
C SER A 25 -4.95 27.49 2.09
N PRO A 26 -5.63 28.57 1.66
CA PRO A 26 -5.34 29.25 0.40
C PRO A 26 -3.87 29.69 0.28
N ASP A 27 -3.15 29.87 1.40
CA ASP A 27 -1.72 30.28 1.42
C ASP A 27 -0.77 29.29 0.75
N VAL A 28 -1.23 28.06 0.47
CA VAL A 28 -0.46 27.09 -0.31
C VAL A 28 -0.34 27.49 -1.77
N ILE A 29 -1.27 28.31 -2.26
CA ILE A 29 -1.32 28.80 -3.64
C ILE A 29 -0.38 30.01 -3.77
N PRO A 30 0.59 30.00 -4.70
CA PRO A 30 1.43 31.16 -4.97
C PRO A 30 0.59 32.39 -5.31
N ILE A 31 0.93 33.53 -4.69
CA ILE A 31 0.23 34.81 -4.90
C ILE A 31 0.62 35.40 -6.26
N GLU A 32 1.82 35.10 -6.73
CA GLU A 32 2.33 35.59 -7.99
C GLU A 32 1.59 34.96 -9.18
N LYS A 33 1.35 35.78 -10.22
CA LYS A 33 0.68 35.33 -11.44
C LYS A 33 1.35 34.09 -12.00
N ARG A 34 0.53 33.05 -12.22
CA ARG A 34 0.95 31.78 -12.80
C ARG A 34 1.54 31.99 -14.20
N PRO A 35 2.78 31.57 -14.47
CA PRO A 35 3.35 31.58 -15.82
C PRO A 35 2.51 30.75 -16.78
N ALA A 36 2.31 31.23 -18.00
CA ALA A 36 1.35 30.66 -18.96
C ALA A 36 1.60 29.17 -19.29
N ARG A 37 2.86 28.71 -19.24
CA ARG A 37 3.25 27.33 -19.54
C ARG A 37 3.49 26.46 -18.30
N GLN A 38 3.40 27.04 -17.11
CA GLN A 38 3.69 26.31 -15.90
C GLN A 38 2.56 25.33 -15.58
N LEU A 39 2.89 24.06 -15.37
CA LEU A 39 1.97 22.98 -15.03
C LEU A 39 1.77 22.87 -13.52
N TRP A 40 0.53 22.83 -13.04
CA TRP A 40 0.25 22.59 -11.61
C TRP A 40 -0.29 21.17 -11.44
N ALA A 41 0.40 20.38 -10.62
CA ALA A 41 0.12 18.97 -10.42
C ALA A 41 -0.29 18.67 -8.98
N PHE A 42 -1.48 18.11 -8.80
CA PHE A 42 -1.90 17.54 -7.52
C PHE A 42 -1.29 16.15 -7.38
N GLN A 43 -0.61 15.85 -6.28
CA GLN A 43 -0.03 14.55 -6.04
C GLN A 43 -0.34 14.00 -4.64
N THR A 44 -0.72 12.73 -4.56
CA THR A 44 -0.87 12.03 -3.28
C THR A 44 -0.77 10.52 -3.46
N MET A 45 -0.17 9.83 -2.48
CA MET A 45 -0.29 8.37 -2.37
C MET A 45 -1.28 7.95 -1.28
N GLU A 46 -1.87 8.89 -0.54
CA GLU A 46 -2.87 8.59 0.48
C GLU A 46 -4.26 8.44 -0.15
N ASN A 47 -5.10 7.62 0.48
CA ASN A 47 -6.49 7.44 0.05
C ASN A 47 -7.36 8.65 0.44
N PRO A 48 -8.49 8.89 -0.27
CA PRO A 48 -9.36 10.04 -0.04
C PRO A 48 -9.83 10.23 1.40
N TYR A 49 -10.05 9.14 2.16
CA TYR A 49 -10.49 9.26 3.55
C TYR A 49 -9.37 9.75 4.48
N VAL A 50 -8.12 9.32 4.25
CA VAL A 50 -6.97 9.87 4.96
C VAL A 50 -6.72 11.33 4.53
N THR A 51 -6.97 11.64 3.27
CA THR A 51 -6.91 13.00 2.71
C THR A 51 -8.12 13.89 3.07
N ARG A 52 -9.14 13.39 3.78
CA ARG A 52 -10.36 14.13 4.15
C ARG A 52 -10.76 14.04 5.65
N GLY A 53 -10.08 13.21 6.44
CA GLY A 53 -10.62 12.67 7.71
C GLY A 53 -9.99 13.20 9.01
N PRO A 54 -10.65 13.02 10.16
CA PRO A 54 -10.40 13.75 11.42
C PRO A 54 -9.07 13.45 12.15
N SER A 55 -8.20 12.61 11.59
CA SER A 55 -6.91 12.28 12.18
C SER A 55 -5.70 12.69 11.33
N ILE A 56 -5.89 13.29 10.13
CA ILE A 56 -4.83 13.88 9.27
C ILE A 56 -5.37 15.10 8.49
N LEU A 57 -4.47 15.99 8.07
CA LEU A 57 -4.52 17.45 8.04
C LEU A 57 -5.17 18.14 6.82
N VAL A 58 -5.94 17.46 5.95
CA VAL A 58 -6.46 18.09 4.70
C VAL A 58 -7.91 17.72 4.47
N ASP A 59 -8.69 18.66 3.93
CA ASP A 59 -9.99 18.48 3.29
C ASP A 59 -9.88 19.12 1.91
N ILE A 60 -10.51 18.54 0.89
CA ILE A 60 -10.44 19.11 -0.47
C ILE A 60 -11.38 20.31 -0.50
N LYS A 61 -10.80 21.49 -0.23
CA LYS A 61 -11.52 22.75 -0.17
C LYS A 61 -11.90 23.24 -1.56
N SER A 62 -13.03 23.92 -1.67
CA SER A 62 -13.54 24.48 -2.93
C SER A 62 -12.58 25.50 -3.57
N PHE A 63 -11.72 26.17 -2.80
CA PHE A 63 -10.69 27.05 -3.38
C PHE A 63 -9.66 26.29 -4.23
N LEU A 64 -9.59 24.96 -4.12
CA LEU A 64 -8.74 24.10 -4.94
C LEU A 64 -9.42 23.64 -6.24
N ASP A 65 -10.71 23.96 -6.43
CA ASP A 65 -11.47 23.54 -7.60
C ASP A 65 -10.85 24.09 -8.88
N ASN A 66 -10.66 23.21 -9.87
CA ASN A 66 -10.09 23.54 -11.19
C ASN A 66 -8.67 24.14 -11.18
N LEU A 67 -7.92 24.06 -10.08
CA LEU A 67 -6.56 24.61 -10.01
C LEU A 67 -5.50 23.73 -10.71
N PHE A 68 -5.65 22.41 -10.62
CA PHE A 68 -4.64 21.46 -11.07
C PHE A 68 -4.91 20.99 -12.49
N ASN A 69 -3.86 20.90 -13.30
CA ASN A 69 -3.95 20.40 -14.67
C ASN A 69 -3.86 18.89 -14.73
N ILE A 70 -3.09 18.30 -13.82
CA ILE A 70 -2.87 16.86 -13.77
C ILE A 70 -2.93 16.35 -12.34
N MET A 71 -3.33 15.10 -12.21
CA MET A 71 -3.31 14.34 -10.97
C MET A 71 -2.25 13.24 -11.04
N ILE A 72 -1.42 13.16 -10.00
CA ILE A 72 -0.39 12.14 -9.80
C ILE A 72 -0.75 11.31 -8.57
N THR A 73 -1.47 10.21 -8.76
CA THR A 73 -2.00 9.42 -7.63
C THR A 73 -1.99 7.91 -7.92
N TYR A 74 -2.41 7.10 -6.95
CA TYR A 74 -2.44 5.63 -7.06
C TYR A 74 -3.57 5.09 -7.93
N THR A 75 -4.64 5.87 -8.16
CA THR A 75 -5.77 5.41 -8.98
C THR A 75 -5.34 5.13 -10.41
N ARG A 76 -5.96 4.15 -11.06
CA ARG A 76 -5.72 3.86 -12.49
C ARG A 76 -6.17 5.02 -13.39
N GLN A 77 -7.03 5.90 -12.87
CA GLN A 77 -7.60 7.04 -13.59
C GLN A 77 -6.77 8.33 -13.50
N ALA A 78 -5.63 8.32 -12.81
CA ALA A 78 -4.75 9.48 -12.74
C ALA A 78 -4.03 9.74 -14.08
N ASP A 79 -3.74 11.00 -14.40
CA ASP A 79 -2.92 11.38 -15.55
C ASP A 79 -1.52 10.76 -15.50
N LEU A 80 -0.97 10.67 -14.29
CA LEU A 80 0.25 9.95 -13.98
C LEU A 80 0.06 9.04 -12.77
N ARG A 81 0.32 7.75 -12.94
CA ARG A 81 0.19 6.78 -11.86
C ARG A 81 1.42 6.83 -10.94
N ARG A 82 1.17 6.95 -9.63
CA ARG A 82 2.15 6.75 -8.56
C ARG A 82 1.65 5.67 -7.60
N CYS A 83 2.36 4.55 -7.46
CA CYS A 83 1.95 3.46 -6.58
C CYS A 83 3.07 2.95 -5.67
N TYR A 84 2.68 2.17 -4.65
CA TYR A 84 3.61 1.55 -3.71
C TYR A 84 4.32 0.31 -4.27
N GLY A 85 3.83 -0.20 -5.39
CA GLY A 85 4.36 -1.35 -6.08
C GLY A 85 3.35 -1.90 -7.08
N ARG A 86 3.83 -2.82 -7.90
CA ARG A 86 3.02 -3.66 -8.78
C ARG A 86 3.65 -5.03 -8.90
N VAL A 87 2.94 -5.92 -9.59
CA VAL A 87 3.44 -7.24 -9.95
C VAL A 87 3.68 -7.26 -11.46
N VAL A 88 4.82 -7.81 -11.87
CA VAL A 88 5.17 -8.00 -13.28
C VAL A 88 5.43 -9.48 -13.54
N GLN A 89 5.01 -9.95 -14.71
CA GLN A 89 5.40 -11.28 -15.17
C GLN A 89 6.91 -11.34 -15.34
N ASN A 90 7.49 -12.42 -14.83
CA ASN A 90 8.90 -12.71 -14.90
C ASN A 90 9.09 -14.21 -14.74
N TYR A 91 9.19 -14.92 -15.87
CA TYR A 91 9.48 -16.33 -15.87
C TYR A 91 10.92 -16.54 -15.43
N THR A 92 11.12 -17.36 -14.41
CA THR A 92 12.44 -17.76 -13.95
C THR A 92 12.52 -19.26 -13.96
N ASP A 93 13.65 -19.82 -14.39
CA ASP A 93 13.96 -21.26 -14.28
C ASP A 93 14.15 -21.73 -12.82
N LEU A 94 13.83 -20.87 -11.85
CA LEU A 94 13.85 -21.19 -10.44
C LEU A 94 12.79 -22.27 -10.17
N GLN A 95 13.23 -23.52 -10.22
CA GLN A 95 12.65 -24.65 -9.51
C GLN A 95 12.79 -24.38 -8.01
N VAL A 96 11.90 -23.55 -7.47
CA VAL A 96 11.96 -23.15 -6.06
C VAL A 96 11.42 -24.30 -5.21
N ASN A 97 12.28 -25.29 -4.94
CA ASN A 97 12.06 -26.29 -3.89
C ASN A 97 12.29 -25.66 -2.49
N HIS A 98 11.92 -24.38 -2.32
CA HIS A 98 12.03 -23.66 -1.06
C HIS A 98 10.77 -23.93 -0.24
N ASP A 99 10.96 -24.48 0.95
CA ASP A 99 9.91 -24.63 1.92
C ASP A 99 9.71 -23.31 2.69
N TYR A 100 8.76 -22.50 2.23
CA TYR A 100 8.35 -21.27 2.90
C TYR A 100 7.68 -21.52 4.23
N PHE A 101 7.16 -22.73 4.51
CA PHE A 101 6.53 -23.05 5.78
C PHE A 101 7.57 -23.26 6.90
N LYS A 102 8.77 -23.74 6.54
CA LYS A 102 9.82 -24.15 7.48
C LYS A 102 10.20 -23.03 8.45
N GLY A 103 10.19 -23.36 9.75
CA GLY A 103 10.62 -22.47 10.83
C GLY A 103 9.58 -21.44 11.29
N LYS A 104 8.47 -21.26 10.56
CA LYS A 104 7.40 -20.34 10.95
C LYS A 104 6.49 -20.98 12.00
N THR A 105 6.52 -20.44 13.22
CA THR A 105 5.76 -20.97 14.36
C THR A 105 4.51 -20.14 14.70
N LYS A 106 4.49 -18.86 14.32
CA LYS A 106 3.37 -17.95 14.60
C LYS A 106 2.43 -17.81 13.41
N MET A 107 1.16 -17.55 13.70
CA MET A 107 0.11 -17.45 12.70
C MET A 107 0.19 -16.10 11.97
N ILE A 108 -0.22 -15.02 12.63
CA ILE A 108 -0.45 -13.73 11.98
C ILE A 108 0.36 -12.62 12.66
N ALA A 109 1.03 -11.79 11.85
CA ALA A 109 1.53 -10.49 12.29
C ALA A 109 0.76 -9.34 11.64
N TRP A 110 0.57 -8.27 12.38
CA TRP A 110 0.15 -6.98 11.84
C TRP A 110 1.05 -5.87 12.39
N VAL A 111 1.49 -4.96 11.54
CA VAL A 111 2.31 -3.80 11.92
C VAL A 111 1.55 -2.55 11.50
N GLY A 112 1.04 -1.78 12.45
CA GLY A 112 0.18 -0.64 12.15
C GLY A 112 0.41 0.57 13.04
N SER A 113 0.30 1.75 12.43
CA SER A 113 0.41 3.05 13.11
C SER A 113 -0.85 3.90 13.05
N GLY A 114 -1.79 3.61 12.13
CA GLY A 114 -3.08 4.30 12.06
C GLY A 114 -4.16 3.48 12.75
N CYS A 115 -4.63 3.91 13.92
CA CYS A 115 -5.54 3.09 14.73
C CYS A 115 -7.01 3.36 14.38
N TYR A 116 -7.37 3.25 13.10
CA TYR A 116 -8.74 3.50 12.62
C TYR A 116 -9.70 2.42 13.11
N LYS A 117 -10.88 2.84 13.57
CA LYS A 117 -11.90 1.95 14.16
C LYS A 117 -12.19 0.72 13.31
N GLY A 118 -12.44 0.88 12.01
CA GLY A 118 -12.74 -0.26 11.12
C GLY A 118 -11.63 -1.32 11.06
N ARG A 119 -10.36 -0.91 11.11
CA ARG A 119 -9.23 -1.85 11.18
C ARG A 119 -9.14 -2.55 12.54
N LEU A 120 -9.27 -1.78 13.62
CA LEU A 120 -9.19 -2.32 14.97
C LEU A 120 -10.33 -3.30 15.25
N ASP A 121 -11.54 -2.98 14.82
CA ASP A 121 -12.71 -3.86 14.95
C ASP A 121 -12.48 -5.18 14.18
N PHE A 122 -11.96 -5.10 12.94
CA PHE A 122 -11.59 -6.30 12.17
C PHE A 122 -10.53 -7.14 12.91
N LEU A 123 -9.45 -6.49 13.38
CA LEU A 123 -8.37 -7.15 14.12
C LEU A 123 -8.88 -7.84 15.39
N HIS A 124 -9.67 -7.16 16.21
CA HIS A 124 -10.22 -7.70 17.45
C HIS A 124 -11.15 -8.88 17.19
N ASN A 125 -12.00 -8.81 16.16
CA ASN A 125 -12.91 -9.90 15.82
C ASN A 125 -12.14 -11.13 15.32
N LEU A 126 -11.12 -10.95 14.47
CA LEU A 126 -10.29 -12.06 14.00
C LEU A 126 -9.40 -12.64 15.12
N ALA A 127 -8.86 -11.80 16.00
CA ALA A 127 -7.99 -12.20 17.11
C ALA A 127 -8.67 -13.16 18.10
N ARG A 128 -10.00 -13.13 18.19
CA ARG A 128 -10.79 -14.10 18.99
C ARG A 128 -10.77 -15.51 18.40
N LEU A 129 -10.47 -15.65 17.10
CA LEU A 129 -10.56 -16.91 16.37
C LEU A 129 -9.19 -17.46 15.96
N VAL A 130 -8.21 -16.59 15.70
CA VAL A 130 -6.84 -16.95 15.31
C VAL A 130 -5.84 -16.04 16.04
N PRO A 131 -4.71 -16.55 16.56
CA PRO A 131 -3.69 -15.71 17.20
C PRO A 131 -3.11 -14.66 16.25
N ILE A 132 -3.11 -13.39 16.70
CA ILE A 132 -2.52 -12.25 15.99
C ILE A 132 -1.58 -11.50 16.94
N ASP A 133 -0.35 -11.28 16.50
CA ASP A 133 0.59 -10.39 17.18
C ASP A 133 0.51 -8.99 16.56
N LEU A 134 0.26 -7.99 17.40
CA LEU A 134 0.05 -6.59 17.01
C LEU A 134 1.30 -5.76 17.30
N TYR A 135 1.91 -5.24 16.24
CA TYR A 135 3.11 -4.40 16.29
C TYR A 135 2.81 -2.94 15.93
N GLY A 136 3.61 -2.01 16.45
CA GLY A 136 3.53 -0.59 16.13
C GLY A 136 2.65 0.18 17.11
N LYS A 137 2.24 1.40 16.74
CA LYS A 137 1.51 2.31 17.65
C LYS A 137 0.13 1.78 18.08
N CYS A 138 -0.44 0.86 17.31
CA CYS A 138 -1.75 0.28 17.58
C CYS A 138 -1.68 -1.11 18.24
N GLY A 139 -0.49 -1.52 18.72
CA GLY A 139 -0.27 -2.80 19.38
C GLY A 139 0.70 -2.66 20.56
N ASN A 140 1.00 -3.78 21.20
CA ASN A 140 1.91 -3.83 22.36
C ASN A 140 3.33 -4.29 22.00
N LEU A 141 3.57 -4.69 20.74
CA LEU A 141 4.88 -5.11 20.27
C LEU A 141 5.54 -4.01 19.42
N THR A 142 6.87 -3.97 19.44
CA THR A 142 7.64 -2.98 18.68
C THR A 142 8.27 -3.62 17.45
N CYS A 143 8.08 -2.98 16.30
CA CYS A 143 8.80 -3.27 15.08
C CYS A 143 9.30 -1.95 14.49
N SER A 144 10.62 -1.75 14.49
CA SER A 144 11.21 -0.61 13.79
C SER A 144 11.02 -0.80 12.28
N LYS A 145 10.98 0.29 11.52
CA LYS A 145 10.93 0.25 10.04
C LYS A 145 12.24 -0.28 9.40
N SER A 146 13.07 -0.98 10.17
CA SER A 146 14.34 -1.55 9.71
C SER A 146 14.12 -2.90 9.00
N GLY A 147 15.02 -3.24 8.07
CA GLY A 147 15.03 -4.57 7.44
C GLY A 147 15.20 -5.72 8.43
N ALA A 148 15.90 -5.50 9.55
CA ALA A 148 16.09 -6.50 10.59
C ALA A 148 14.77 -6.92 11.26
N CYS A 149 13.86 -5.96 11.52
CA CYS A 149 12.55 -6.31 12.08
C CYS A 149 11.74 -7.14 11.10
N TRP A 150 11.64 -6.70 9.84
CA TRP A 150 10.87 -7.42 8.83
C TRP A 150 11.43 -8.81 8.54
N LEU A 151 12.76 -8.98 8.56
CA LEU A 151 13.38 -10.29 8.47
C LEU A 151 12.99 -11.18 9.67
N LYS A 152 12.96 -10.64 10.89
CA LYS A 152 12.51 -11.37 12.08
C LYS A 152 11.04 -11.77 11.97
N LEU A 153 10.17 -10.91 11.45
CA LEU A 153 8.77 -11.24 11.20
C LEU A 153 8.66 -12.35 10.15
N SER A 154 9.36 -12.21 9.02
CA SER A 154 9.35 -13.18 7.91
C SER A 154 9.73 -14.60 8.35
N ARG A 155 10.63 -14.75 9.34
CA ARG A 155 11.05 -16.06 9.83
C ARG A 155 10.06 -16.69 10.81
N LYS A 156 9.23 -15.88 11.46
CA LYS A 156 8.34 -16.34 12.55
C LYS A 156 6.90 -16.52 12.11
N TYR A 157 6.39 -15.66 11.23
CA TYR A 157 4.97 -15.59 10.91
C TYR A 157 4.64 -16.21 9.57
N LYS A 158 3.50 -16.91 9.52
CA LYS A 158 2.91 -17.49 8.31
C LYS A 158 2.20 -16.44 7.46
N PHE A 159 1.43 -15.57 8.11
CA PHE A 159 0.60 -14.59 7.46
C PHE A 159 0.95 -13.18 7.91
N TYR A 160 0.75 -12.23 7.00
CA TYR A 160 0.76 -10.80 7.31
C TYR A 160 -0.60 -10.21 6.99
N LEU A 161 -1.18 -9.45 7.92
CA LEU A 161 -2.44 -8.75 7.67
C LEU A 161 -2.18 -7.47 6.87
N SER A 162 -2.51 -7.48 5.59
CA SER A 162 -2.36 -6.34 4.68
C SER A 162 -3.64 -5.49 4.70
N LEU A 163 -3.93 -4.87 5.86
CA LEU A 163 -5.12 -4.04 6.06
C LEU A 163 -4.88 -2.60 5.60
N GLU A 164 -5.55 -2.20 4.53
CA GLU A 164 -5.51 -0.81 4.12
C GLU A 164 -6.19 0.11 5.13
N ASN A 165 -5.73 1.36 5.16
CA ASN A 165 -6.28 2.37 6.08
C ASN A 165 -7.80 2.51 5.89
N PHE A 166 -8.23 2.50 4.63
CA PHE A 166 -9.64 2.47 4.20
C PHE A 166 -9.77 1.63 2.92
N ILE A 167 -10.97 1.13 2.67
CA ILE A 167 -11.31 0.37 1.47
C ILE A 167 -11.57 1.39 0.35
N CYS A 168 -10.64 1.46 -0.61
CA CYS A 168 -10.73 2.37 -1.75
C CYS A 168 -10.37 1.64 -3.05
N ARG A 169 -11.05 2.01 -4.14
CA ARG A 169 -10.76 1.47 -5.48
C ARG A 169 -9.30 1.72 -5.83
N ASP A 170 -8.63 0.72 -6.38
CA ASP A 170 -7.21 0.72 -6.79
C ASP A 170 -6.17 0.92 -5.67
N TYR A 171 -6.60 1.08 -4.41
CA TYR A 171 -5.70 1.39 -3.31
C TYR A 171 -5.01 0.14 -2.77
N VAL A 172 -3.73 -0.03 -3.10
CA VAL A 172 -2.86 -1.09 -2.62
C VAL A 172 -1.50 -0.51 -2.28
N THR A 173 -1.03 -0.80 -1.07
CA THR A 173 0.13 -0.10 -0.48
C THR A 173 1.33 -1.01 -0.26
N GLU A 174 2.33 -0.51 0.47
CA GLU A 174 3.50 -1.27 0.92
C GLU A 174 3.10 -2.53 1.70
N LYS A 175 1.89 -2.56 2.28
CA LYS A 175 1.39 -3.69 3.07
C LYS A 175 1.29 -4.98 2.28
N LEU A 176 0.95 -4.91 1.00
CA LEU A 176 0.94 -6.09 0.13
C LEU A 176 2.36 -6.34 -0.39
N TYR A 177 2.94 -5.35 -1.05
CA TYR A 177 4.14 -5.56 -1.85
C TYR A 177 5.42 -5.69 -1.01
N PHE A 178 5.66 -4.75 -0.10
CA PHE A 178 6.86 -4.73 0.74
C PHE A 178 6.67 -5.62 1.98
N ASN A 179 5.66 -5.35 2.81
CA ASN A 179 5.51 -6.01 4.11
C ASN A 179 5.26 -7.52 4.00
N ALA A 180 4.50 -7.97 2.99
CA ALA A 180 4.15 -9.38 2.82
C ALA A 180 4.98 -10.07 1.72
N TYR A 181 4.83 -9.68 0.44
CA TYR A 181 5.43 -10.41 -0.68
C TYR A 181 6.97 -10.44 -0.66
N GLN A 182 7.63 -9.31 -0.38
CA GLN A 182 9.09 -9.29 -0.25
C GLN A 182 9.60 -10.06 0.98
N HIS A 183 8.75 -10.25 1.99
CA HIS A 183 9.10 -10.92 3.24
C HIS A 183 8.47 -12.31 3.36
N ASN A 184 8.11 -12.93 2.24
CA ASN A 184 7.68 -14.32 2.16
C ASN A 184 6.61 -14.71 3.22
N MET A 185 5.63 -13.84 3.42
CA MET A 185 4.43 -14.11 4.22
C MET A 185 3.22 -14.06 3.29
N ILE A 186 2.24 -14.92 3.52
CA ILE A 186 0.98 -14.88 2.76
C ILE A 186 0.20 -13.65 3.23
N PRO A 187 -0.09 -12.68 2.35
CA PRO A 187 -0.93 -11.55 2.71
C PRO A 187 -2.39 -11.98 2.87
N ILE A 188 -3.00 -11.56 3.96
CA ILE A 188 -4.46 -11.55 4.13
C ILE A 188 -4.90 -10.11 3.85
N VAL A 189 -5.60 -9.91 2.73
CA VAL A 189 -5.90 -8.57 2.20
C VAL A 189 -7.28 -8.09 2.61
N VAL A 190 -7.35 -6.81 3.00
CA VAL A 190 -8.59 -6.06 3.16
C VAL A 190 -8.39 -4.70 2.47
N GLY A 191 -9.03 -4.54 1.31
CA GLY A 191 -8.89 -3.36 0.48
C GLY A 191 -9.96 -3.32 -0.62
N GLY A 192 -9.99 -2.23 -1.39
CA GLY A 192 -10.98 -2.01 -2.46
C GLY A 192 -10.43 -2.22 -3.88
N ALA A 193 -9.20 -2.72 -4.00
CA ALA A 193 -8.58 -2.98 -5.29
C ALA A 193 -9.10 -4.26 -5.93
N ASN A 194 -9.00 -4.35 -7.27
CA ASN A 194 -9.26 -5.59 -7.98
C ASN A 194 -8.07 -6.55 -7.83
N TYR A 195 -8.10 -7.39 -6.79
CA TYR A 195 -7.04 -8.39 -6.56
C TYR A 195 -7.01 -9.52 -7.61
N SER A 196 -8.07 -9.68 -8.41
CA SER A 196 -8.10 -10.63 -9.52
C SER A 196 -7.26 -10.17 -10.72
N ASP A 197 -6.86 -8.90 -10.76
CA ASP A 197 -5.91 -8.39 -11.76
C ASP A 197 -4.49 -8.88 -11.41
N PRO A 198 -3.84 -9.70 -12.27
CA PRO A 198 -2.51 -10.25 -12.00
C PRO A 198 -1.41 -9.18 -11.91
N THR A 199 -1.65 -7.95 -12.37
CA THR A 199 -0.74 -6.81 -12.20
C THR A 199 -0.81 -6.19 -10.79
N VAL A 200 -1.89 -6.47 -10.05
CA VAL A 200 -2.07 -6.10 -8.64
C VAL A 200 -1.57 -7.20 -7.73
N ALA A 201 -2.06 -8.42 -7.92
CA ALA A 201 -1.72 -9.57 -7.11
C ALA A 201 -1.70 -10.84 -7.98
N PRO A 202 -0.62 -11.65 -7.96
CA PRO A 202 -0.62 -12.89 -8.71
C PRO A 202 -1.75 -13.82 -8.23
N PRO A 203 -2.38 -14.59 -9.15
CA PRO A 203 -3.39 -15.56 -8.77
C PRO A 203 -2.87 -16.56 -7.71
N GLY A 204 -3.70 -16.84 -6.70
CA GLY A 204 -3.37 -17.78 -5.62
C GLY A 204 -2.27 -17.31 -4.65
N SER A 205 -1.90 -16.02 -4.65
CA SER A 205 -0.81 -15.50 -3.81
C SER A 205 -1.26 -14.85 -2.50
N TYR A 206 -2.56 -14.74 -2.26
CA TYR A 206 -3.16 -14.00 -1.14
C TYR A 206 -4.44 -14.67 -0.65
N ILE A 207 -4.88 -14.30 0.55
CA ILE A 207 -6.21 -14.62 1.07
C ILE A 207 -7.02 -13.32 1.08
N ASN A 208 -8.08 -13.24 0.28
CA ASN A 208 -8.97 -12.07 0.28
C ASN A 208 -10.12 -12.29 1.25
N VAL A 209 -10.26 -11.38 2.20
CA VAL A 209 -11.31 -11.44 3.22
C VAL A 209 -12.71 -11.38 2.61
N GLN A 210 -12.87 -10.71 1.47
CA GLN A 210 -14.17 -10.59 0.79
C GLN A 210 -14.66 -11.92 0.18
N ASP A 211 -13.81 -12.94 0.09
CA ASP A 211 -14.18 -14.24 -0.44
C ASP A 211 -14.90 -15.12 0.61
N PHE A 212 -15.04 -14.63 1.85
CA PHE A 212 -15.65 -15.36 2.96
C PHE A 212 -16.92 -14.66 3.46
N THR A 213 -18.01 -15.41 3.62
CA THR A 213 -19.27 -14.89 4.15
C THR A 213 -19.18 -14.54 5.63
N THR A 214 -18.37 -15.27 6.40
CA THR A 214 -18.25 -15.08 7.85
C THR A 214 -16.79 -15.03 8.32
N MET A 215 -16.56 -14.34 9.45
CA MET A 215 -15.24 -14.30 10.10
C MET A 215 -14.76 -15.70 10.52
N GLN A 216 -15.69 -16.61 10.86
CA GLN A 216 -15.38 -17.99 11.20
C GLN A 216 -14.81 -18.75 10.00
N GLN A 217 -15.44 -18.63 8.82
CA GLN A 217 -14.94 -19.27 7.60
C GLN A 217 -13.54 -18.76 7.22
N LEU A 218 -13.30 -17.45 7.35
CA LEU A 218 -11.96 -16.87 7.16
C LEU A 218 -10.96 -17.48 8.16
N ALA A 219 -11.31 -17.54 9.44
CA ALA A 219 -10.44 -18.08 10.48
C ALA A 219 -10.11 -19.56 10.25
N ASP A 220 -11.09 -20.37 9.87
CA ASP A 220 -10.91 -21.80 9.60
C ASP A 220 -10.03 -22.02 8.36
N HIS A 221 -10.20 -21.20 7.32
CA HIS A 221 -9.31 -21.21 6.17
C HIS A 221 -7.87 -20.84 6.54
N ILE A 222 -7.67 -19.78 7.33
CA ILE A 222 -6.33 -19.38 7.80
C ILE A 222 -5.68 -20.51 8.62
N LYS A 223 -6.43 -21.16 9.53
CA LYS A 223 -5.93 -22.31 10.31
C LYS A 223 -5.54 -23.47 9.41
N ARG A 224 -6.38 -23.83 8.44
CA ARG A 224 -6.13 -24.90 7.47
C ARG A 224 -4.88 -24.65 6.64
N VAL A 225 -4.72 -23.43 6.10
CA VAL A 225 -3.50 -23.05 5.36
C VAL A 225 -2.30 -23.03 6.30
N GLY A 226 -2.47 -22.55 7.54
CA GLY A 226 -1.40 -22.44 8.53
C GLY A 226 -0.96 -23.76 9.18
N SER A 227 -1.72 -24.85 9.04
CA SER A 227 -1.36 -26.17 9.57
C SER A 227 -0.87 -27.15 8.50
N ASN A 228 -1.00 -26.81 7.22
CA ASN A 228 -0.65 -27.68 6.11
C ASN A 228 0.49 -27.07 5.27
N ALA A 229 1.69 -27.62 5.39
CA ALA A 229 2.89 -27.13 4.69
C ALA A 229 2.73 -27.13 3.16
N THR A 230 2.11 -28.17 2.59
CA THR A 230 1.88 -28.28 1.14
C THR A 230 0.94 -27.17 0.65
N LEU A 231 -0.18 -26.96 1.35
CA LEU A 231 -1.13 -25.91 1.02
C LEU A 231 -0.50 -24.52 1.21
N TYR A 232 0.23 -24.29 2.30
CA TYR A 232 0.94 -23.03 2.55
C TYR A 232 1.92 -22.72 1.41
N ASN A 233 2.77 -23.68 1.05
CA ASN A 233 3.75 -23.50 -0.02
C ASN A 233 3.10 -23.27 -1.39
N SER A 234 1.87 -23.76 -1.61
CA SER A 234 1.14 -23.48 -2.86
C SER A 234 0.88 -21.99 -3.10
N TYR A 235 0.77 -21.17 -2.04
CA TYR A 235 0.61 -19.70 -2.15
C TYR A 235 1.87 -18.97 -2.62
N PHE A 236 2.99 -19.67 -2.80
CA PHE A 236 4.24 -19.10 -3.30
C PHE A 236 4.60 -19.57 -4.71
N LYS A 237 3.80 -20.44 -5.34
CA LYS A 237 4.00 -20.92 -6.72
C LYS A 237 4.09 -19.79 -7.73
N TRP A 238 3.39 -18.68 -7.48
CA TRP A 238 3.44 -17.49 -8.34
C TRP A 238 4.85 -16.92 -8.53
N LYS A 239 5.77 -17.14 -7.59
CA LYS A 239 7.15 -16.61 -7.67
C LYS A 239 7.95 -17.21 -8.85
N ALA A 240 7.48 -18.31 -9.44
CA ALA A 240 8.07 -18.87 -10.66
C ALA A 240 7.76 -18.05 -11.93
N SER A 241 6.68 -17.26 -11.92
CA SER A 241 6.18 -16.54 -13.10
C SER A 241 5.96 -15.05 -12.87
N TYR A 242 6.11 -14.56 -11.63
CA TYR A 242 5.88 -13.18 -11.27
C TYR A 242 6.91 -12.68 -10.24
N ARG A 243 7.18 -11.38 -10.27
CA ARG A 243 7.95 -10.68 -9.24
C ARG A 243 7.31 -9.35 -8.88
N THR A 244 7.58 -8.87 -7.66
CA THR A 244 7.21 -7.52 -7.23
C THR A 244 8.14 -6.50 -7.87
N ASP A 245 7.56 -5.43 -8.39
CA ASP A 245 8.25 -4.25 -8.92
C ASP A 245 7.83 -3.03 -8.10
N LEU A 246 8.71 -2.63 -7.18
CA LEU A 246 8.48 -1.49 -6.29
C LEU A 246 8.93 -0.15 -6.87
N LYS A 247 9.65 -0.15 -8.00
CA LYS A 247 10.31 1.06 -8.51
C LYS A 247 9.56 1.70 -9.67
N SER A 248 9.00 0.90 -10.58
CA SER A 248 8.39 1.39 -11.82
C SER A 248 7.29 2.46 -11.70
N CYS A 249 6.63 2.55 -10.54
CA CYS A 249 5.59 3.56 -10.27
C CYS A 249 5.84 4.31 -8.98
N ASP A 250 7.06 4.25 -8.43
CA ASP A 250 7.40 4.97 -7.21
C ASP A 250 7.44 6.50 -7.44
N HIS A 251 7.79 7.23 -6.39
CA HIS A 251 7.87 8.69 -6.46
C HIS A 251 8.83 9.15 -7.57
N SER A 252 10.04 8.62 -7.60
CA SER A 252 11.07 8.99 -8.59
C SER A 252 10.59 8.72 -10.01
N SER A 253 10.00 7.55 -10.27
CA SER A 253 9.48 7.20 -11.59
C SER A 253 8.31 8.10 -12.01
N SER A 254 7.41 8.43 -11.07
CA SER A 254 6.30 9.36 -11.33
C SER A 254 6.82 10.76 -11.70
N LEU A 255 7.88 11.24 -11.03
CA LEU A 255 8.52 12.51 -11.34
C LEU A 255 9.27 12.48 -12.67
N CYS A 256 9.97 11.39 -12.99
CA CYS A 256 10.61 11.25 -14.31
C CYS A 256 9.58 11.24 -15.44
N ASN A 257 8.43 10.60 -15.24
CA ASN A 257 7.34 10.61 -16.22
C ASN A 257 6.68 11.98 -16.35
N LEU A 258 6.61 12.75 -15.26
CA LEU A 258 6.21 14.15 -15.31
C LEU A 258 7.20 14.97 -16.13
N CYS A 259 8.49 14.87 -15.87
CA CYS A 259 9.53 15.60 -16.61
C CYS A 259 9.51 15.32 -18.12
N ARG A 260 9.09 14.13 -18.56
CA ARG A 260 8.94 13.81 -19.99
C ARG A 260 7.72 14.45 -20.65
N LYS A 261 6.79 14.99 -19.86
CA LYS A 261 5.56 15.65 -20.31
C LYS A 261 5.65 17.18 -20.28
N LEU A 262 6.74 17.73 -19.72
CA LEU A 262 7.07 19.15 -19.73
C LEU A 262 7.88 19.44 -20.99
#